data_AF-A0A2V8QJU0-F1
#
_entry.id   AF-A0A2V8QJU0-F1
#
_cell.length_a   1.000
_cell.length_b   1.000
_cell.length_c   1.000
_cell.angle_alpha   90.00
_cell.angle_beta   90.00
_cell.angle_gamma   90.00
#
_symmetry.space_group_name_H-M   'P 1'
#
loop_
_entity.id
_entity.type
_entity.pdbx_description
1 polymer ?
#
loop_
_entity_poly.entity_id
_entity_poly.type
_entity_poly.pdbx_seq_one_letter_code
_entity_poly.pdbx_strand_id
1 'polypeptide(L)'
;MRTKVRRFNKTWLPVLAASIFLWPLVAYAQDQPSAAEEVDNIKLRLIELSSTEESLKLQVQQLDEALKPENIERSLAGYGSTKPEELREQRRRQLSIEKTAVVGQLEILTNQRSRLETALATAEAHAYQQSARGFPEIQNQLIGSPGSVRWLVTVSLLGMLLIALVGAALFKFRYATRIRRS
;
A
#
# COMPACT_ATOMS: atom_id res chain seq x y z
N MET A 1 50.82 -10.36 -32.46
CA MET A 1 49.36 -10.56 -32.58
C MET A 1 48.64 -9.37 -31.92
N ARG A 2 47.98 -8.50 -32.70
CA ARG A 2 47.22 -7.34 -32.18
C ARG A 2 45.75 -7.51 -32.54
N THR A 3 44.90 -7.66 -31.52
CA THR A 3 43.45 -7.85 -31.64
C THR A 3 42.78 -6.56 -32.12
N LYS A 4 42.04 -6.66 -33.23
CA LYS A 4 41.32 -5.56 -33.88
C LYS A 4 40.00 -5.35 -33.13
N VAL A 5 39.99 -4.39 -32.20
CA VAL A 5 38.77 -3.97 -31.48
C VAL A 5 37.79 -3.36 -32.48
N ARG A 6 36.66 -4.05 -32.70
CA ARG A 6 35.55 -3.60 -33.54
C ARG A 6 34.98 -2.32 -32.91
N ARG A 7 35.19 -1.17 -33.56
CA ARG A 7 34.66 0.13 -33.11
C ARG A 7 33.13 0.06 -33.21
N PHE A 8 32.46 0.05 -32.07
CA PHE A 8 31.01 0.16 -31.97
C PHE A 8 30.59 1.51 -32.57
N ASN A 9 29.77 1.48 -33.61
CA ASN A 9 29.31 2.69 -34.29
C ASN A 9 28.40 3.49 -33.34
N LYS A 10 28.85 4.71 -33.02
CA LYS A 10 28.20 5.67 -32.11
C LYS A 10 26.78 6.08 -32.52
N THR A 11 26.35 5.70 -33.73
CA THR A 11 25.01 5.94 -34.29
C THR A 11 23.93 5.02 -33.74
N TRP A 12 24.30 3.90 -33.08
CA TRP A 12 23.33 2.94 -32.52
C TRP A 12 22.96 3.23 -31.05
N LEU A 13 23.74 4.06 -30.36
CA LEU A 13 23.47 4.52 -28.98
C LEU A 13 22.12 5.24 -28.79
N PRO A 14 21.66 6.15 -29.67
CA PRO A 14 20.35 6.79 -29.48
C PRO A 14 19.17 5.86 -29.74
N VAL A 15 19.33 4.83 -30.58
CA VAL A 15 18.26 3.87 -30.89
C VAL A 15 18.03 2.92 -29.71
N LEU A 16 19.10 2.47 -29.05
CA LEU A 16 19.00 1.66 -27.84
C LEU A 16 18.48 2.47 -26.64
N ALA A 17 18.88 3.74 -26.50
CA ALA A 17 18.36 4.62 -25.45
C ALA A 17 16.86 4.92 -25.62
N ALA A 18 16.37 5.06 -26.85
CA ALA A 18 14.94 5.26 -27.14
C ALA A 18 14.10 4.00 -26.86
N SER A 19 14.66 2.80 -27.04
CA SER A 19 13.97 1.54 -26.73
C SER A 19 13.77 1.30 -25.23
N ILE A 20 14.65 1.83 -24.37
CA ILE A 20 14.54 1.70 -22.92
C ILE A 20 13.49 2.67 -22.36
N PHE A 21 13.22 3.78 -23.04
CA PHE A 21 12.24 4.78 -22.63
C PHE A 21 10.79 4.41 -22.98
N LEU A 22 10.55 3.34 -23.75
CA LEU A 22 9.24 2.89 -24.19
C LEU A 22 8.64 1.74 -23.34
N TRP A 23 9.25 1.40 -22.21
CA TRP A 23 8.84 0.27 -21.36
C TRP A 23 7.95 0.55 -20.14
N PRO A 24 7.57 1.77 -19.71
CA PRO A 24 6.76 1.90 -18.50
C PRO A 24 5.24 1.80 -18.72
N LEU A 25 4.74 1.42 -19.90
CA LEU A 25 3.29 1.50 -20.21
C LEU A 25 2.47 0.22 -19.98
N VAL A 26 3.06 -0.88 -19.51
CA VAL A 26 2.33 -2.16 -19.31
C VAL A 26 2.02 -2.47 -17.83
N ALA A 27 2.41 -1.62 -16.89
CA ALA A 27 2.39 -1.98 -15.47
C ALA A 27 1.16 -1.52 -14.64
N TYR A 28 0.07 -1.06 -15.26
CA TYR A 28 -1.15 -0.68 -14.55
C TYR A 28 -2.39 -1.44 -15.03
N ALA A 29 -2.29 -2.77 -15.13
CA ALA A 29 -3.46 -3.63 -15.01
C ALA A 29 -3.64 -3.93 -13.52
N GLN A 30 -4.21 -2.98 -12.77
CA GLN A 30 -4.67 -3.26 -11.41
C GLN A 30 -5.89 -4.16 -11.52
N ASP A 31 -5.68 -5.44 -11.21
CA ASP A 31 -6.72 -6.42 -10.92
C ASP A 31 -7.65 -5.80 -9.87
N GLN A 32 -8.89 -5.45 -10.26
CA GLN A 32 -9.88 -5.03 -9.27
C GLN A 32 -10.30 -6.32 -8.56
N PRO A 33 -10.03 -6.48 -7.24
CA PRO A 33 -10.41 -7.70 -6.54
C PRO A 33 -11.92 -7.89 -6.70
N SER A 34 -12.33 -9.12 -7.00
CA SER A 34 -13.76 -9.42 -7.11
C SER A 34 -14.48 -9.06 -5.81
N ALA A 35 -15.75 -8.62 -5.85
CA ALA A 35 -16.45 -8.27 -4.61
C ALA A 35 -16.53 -9.45 -3.61
N ALA A 36 -16.44 -10.69 -4.09
CA ALA A 36 -16.32 -11.87 -3.25
C ALA A 36 -14.97 -11.93 -2.51
N GLU A 37 -13.87 -11.64 -3.21
CA GLU A 37 -12.53 -11.59 -2.63
C GLU A 37 -12.39 -10.44 -1.60
N GLU A 38 -13.06 -9.31 -1.83
CA GLU A 38 -13.12 -8.23 -0.84
C GLU A 38 -13.82 -8.67 0.47
N VAL A 39 -14.94 -9.39 0.35
CA VAL A 39 -15.66 -9.97 1.50
C VAL A 39 -14.76 -10.94 2.29
N ASP A 40 -14.06 -11.84 1.59
CA ASP A 40 -13.16 -12.81 2.23
C ASP A 40 -12.00 -12.11 2.94
N ASN A 41 -11.42 -11.08 2.33
CA ASN A 41 -10.37 -10.27 2.95
C ASN A 41 -10.85 -9.56 4.23
N ILE A 42 -12.06 -9.01 4.23
CA ILE A 42 -12.64 -8.38 5.44
C ILE A 42 -12.87 -9.42 6.53
N LYS A 43 -13.37 -10.61 6.19
CA LYS A 43 -13.58 -11.72 7.14
C LYS A 43 -12.26 -12.17 7.78
N LEU A 44 -11.19 -12.30 6.99
CA LEU A 44 -9.87 -12.64 7.52
C LEU A 44 -9.37 -11.60 8.54
N ARG A 45 -9.54 -10.30 8.23
CA ARG A 45 -9.17 -9.22 9.16
C ARG A 45 -10.00 -9.24 10.44
N LEU A 46 -11.29 -9.57 10.37
CA LEU A 46 -12.14 -9.71 11.55
C LEU A 46 -11.67 -10.86 12.46
N ILE A 47 -11.25 -11.98 11.88
CA ILE A 47 -10.70 -13.11 12.65
C ILE A 47 -9.41 -12.70 13.36
N GLU A 48 -8.49 -12.03 12.65
CA GLU A 48 -7.23 -11.53 13.22
C GLU A 48 -7.48 -10.56 14.38
N LEU A 49 -8.38 -9.60 14.19
CA LEU A 49 -8.77 -8.66 15.24
C LEU A 49 -9.41 -9.36 16.43
N SER A 50 -10.31 -10.32 16.21
CA SER A 50 -10.94 -11.09 17.29
C SER A 50 -9.91 -11.83 18.14
N SER A 51 -8.90 -12.43 17.52
CA SER A 51 -7.83 -13.12 18.25
C SER A 51 -7.01 -12.15 19.11
N THR A 52 -6.76 -10.93 18.59
CA THR A 52 -6.05 -9.88 19.31
C THR A 52 -6.90 -9.36 20.47
N GLU A 53 -8.19 -9.12 20.25
CA GLU A 53 -9.15 -8.71 21.29
C GLU A 53 -9.20 -9.70 22.44
N GLU A 54 -9.24 -11.01 22.16
CA GLU A 54 -9.22 -12.06 23.17
C GLU A 54 -7.93 -12.03 24.00
N SER A 55 -6.78 -11.85 23.33
CA SER A 55 -5.50 -11.75 24.03
C SER A 55 -5.44 -10.55 24.99
N LEU A 56 -5.97 -9.39 24.60
CA LEU A 56 -6.04 -8.21 25.46
C LEU A 56 -7.07 -8.38 26.59
N LYS A 57 -8.21 -9.03 26.33
CA LYS A 57 -9.19 -9.37 27.38
C LYS A 57 -8.56 -10.23 28.47
N LEU A 58 -7.76 -11.22 28.09
CA LEU A 58 -7.02 -12.05 29.05
C LEU A 58 -6.00 -11.21 29.85
N GLN A 59 -5.30 -10.28 29.21
CA GLN A 59 -4.39 -9.37 29.93
C GLN A 59 -5.13 -8.48 30.92
N VAL A 60 -6.30 -7.94 30.56
CA VAL A 60 -7.13 -7.17 31.50
C VAL A 60 -7.52 -8.03 32.70
N GLN A 61 -7.95 -9.28 32.48
CA GLN A 61 -8.28 -10.20 33.56
C GLN A 61 -7.08 -10.49 34.46
N GLN A 62 -5.89 -10.68 33.88
CA GLN A 62 -4.66 -10.88 34.65
C GLN A 62 -4.30 -9.64 35.48
N LEU A 63 -4.48 -8.44 34.93
CA LEU A 63 -4.26 -7.19 35.66
C LEU A 63 -5.29 -6.98 36.76
N ASP A 64 -6.54 -7.38 36.54
CA ASP A 64 -7.60 -7.37 37.57
C ASP A 64 -7.29 -8.31 38.72
N GLU A 65 -6.80 -9.51 38.41
CA GLU A 65 -6.28 -10.42 39.43
C GLU A 65 -5.07 -9.81 40.15
N ALA A 66 -4.10 -9.24 39.42
CA ALA A 66 -2.90 -8.64 40.01
C ALA A 66 -3.21 -7.40 40.88
N LEU A 67 -4.29 -6.67 40.61
CA LEU A 67 -4.76 -5.53 41.39
C LEU A 67 -5.36 -5.91 42.74
N LYS A 68 -5.69 -7.19 42.96
CA LYS A 68 -6.20 -7.65 44.24
C LYS A 68 -5.16 -7.44 45.35
N PRO A 69 -5.57 -6.97 46.54
CA PRO A 69 -4.63 -6.61 47.60
C PRO A 69 -3.74 -7.79 48.01
N GLU A 70 -4.28 -9.01 48.03
CA GLU A 70 -3.53 -10.22 48.38
C GLU A 70 -2.39 -10.52 47.40
N ASN A 71 -2.60 -10.21 46.11
CA ASN A 71 -1.59 -10.41 45.06
C ASN A 71 -0.54 -9.30 45.06
N ILE A 72 -0.93 -8.06 45.37
CA ILE A 72 0.01 -6.95 45.56
C ILE A 72 0.92 -7.25 46.74
N GLU A 73 0.37 -7.68 47.88
CA GLU A 73 1.15 -8.06 49.06
C GLU A 73 2.09 -9.23 48.77
N ARG A 74 1.62 -10.25 48.06
CA ARG A 74 2.47 -11.37 47.62
C ARG A 74 3.60 -10.92 46.71
N SER A 75 3.34 -9.98 45.79
CA SER A 75 4.36 -9.45 44.88
C SER A 75 5.41 -8.59 45.60
N LEU A 76 5.07 -8.03 46.75
CA LEU A 76 5.94 -7.23 47.59
C LEU A 76 6.52 -8.00 48.79
N ALA A 77 6.19 -9.29 48.92
CA ALA A 77 6.74 -10.13 49.97
C ALA A 77 8.26 -10.28 49.79
N GLY A 78 9.02 -10.05 50.87
CA GLY A 78 10.48 -10.10 50.85
C GLY A 78 11.17 -8.77 50.51
N TYR A 79 10.43 -7.71 50.17
CA TYR A 79 11.00 -6.36 50.05
C TYR A 79 11.12 -5.73 51.45
N GLY A 80 12.35 -5.60 51.96
CA GLY A 80 12.66 -4.98 53.26
C GLY A 80 12.56 -3.45 53.25
N SER A 81 11.40 -2.91 52.88
CA SER A 81 11.16 -1.46 52.91
C SER A 81 10.71 -0.98 54.29
N THR A 82 11.14 0.21 54.68
CA THR A 82 10.68 0.89 55.89
C THR A 82 9.26 1.45 55.76
N LYS A 83 8.69 1.45 54.55
CA LYS A 83 7.35 1.97 54.24
C LYS A 83 6.58 1.05 53.26
N PRO A 84 5.99 -0.04 53.76
CA PRO A 84 5.26 -0.99 52.92
C PRO A 84 3.97 -0.41 52.31
N GLU A 85 3.36 0.60 52.94
CA GLU A 85 2.15 1.25 52.44
C GLU A 85 2.41 2.00 51.12
N GLU A 86 3.50 2.79 51.08
CA GLU A 86 3.86 3.55 49.88
C GLU A 86 4.17 2.62 48.70
N LEU A 87 4.81 1.47 48.94
CA LEU A 87 5.07 0.47 47.90
C LEU A 87 3.79 -0.18 47.38
N ARG A 88 2.85 -0.52 48.26
CA ARG A 88 1.54 -1.08 47.86
C ARG A 88 0.76 -0.09 47.00
N GLU A 89 0.75 1.18 47.41
CA GLU A 89 0.08 2.24 46.66
C GLU A 89 0.75 2.50 45.31
N GLN A 90 2.09 2.55 45.27
CA GLN A 90 2.83 2.69 44.02
C GLN A 90 2.53 1.53 43.06
N ARG A 91 2.55 0.28 43.56
CA ARG A 91 2.27 -0.91 42.74
C ARG A 91 0.83 -0.89 42.21
N ARG A 92 -0.14 -0.51 43.04
CA ARG A 92 -1.53 -0.36 42.64
C ARG A 92 -1.69 0.67 41.53
N ARG A 93 -1.05 1.84 41.67
CA ARG A 93 -1.07 2.88 40.65
C ARG A 93 -0.49 2.38 39.33
N GLN A 94 0.66 1.71 39.37
CA GLN A 94 1.27 1.11 38.17
C GLN A 94 0.31 0.16 37.46
N LEU A 95 -0.25 -0.81 38.19
CA LEU A 95 -1.19 -1.78 37.63
C LEU A 95 -2.48 -1.11 37.10
N SER A 96 -2.97 -0.05 37.77
CA SER A 96 -4.15 0.70 37.30
C SER A 96 -3.88 1.47 36.00
N ILE A 97 -2.68 2.03 35.84
CA ILE A 97 -2.28 2.74 34.61
C ILE A 97 -2.16 1.73 33.47
N GLU A 98 -1.51 0.60 33.73
CA GLU A 98 -1.38 -0.49 32.76
C GLU A 98 -2.74 -1.02 32.33
N LYS A 99 -3.64 -1.30 33.28
CA LYS A 99 -5.01 -1.72 32.98
C LYS A 99 -5.73 -0.68 32.12
N THR A 100 -5.63 0.60 32.47
CA THR A 100 -6.30 1.67 31.71
C THR A 100 -5.77 1.74 30.27
N ALA A 101 -4.46 1.57 30.07
CA ALA A 101 -3.87 1.53 28.75
C ALA A 101 -4.37 0.33 27.92
N VAL A 102 -4.41 -0.88 28.50
CA VAL A 102 -4.89 -2.09 27.82
C VAL A 102 -6.39 -1.99 27.50
N VAL A 103 -7.20 -1.47 28.42
CA VAL A 103 -8.63 -1.22 28.17
C VAL A 103 -8.83 -0.22 27.02
N GLY A 104 -8.02 0.85 26.96
CA GLY A 104 -8.06 1.79 25.85
C GLY A 104 -7.71 1.15 24.50
N GLN A 105 -6.73 0.24 24.47
CA GLN A 105 -6.42 -0.52 23.25
C GLN A 105 -7.59 -1.42 22.82
N LEU A 106 -8.24 -2.08 23.77
CA LEU A 106 -9.41 -2.92 23.52
C LEU A 106 -10.58 -2.11 22.95
N GLU A 107 -10.81 -0.89 23.44
CA GLU A 107 -11.84 0.01 22.91
C GLU A 107 -11.55 0.41 21.46
N ILE A 108 -10.29 0.70 21.13
CA ILE A 108 -9.88 1.00 19.75
C ILE A 108 -10.16 -0.19 18.84
N LEU A 109 -9.79 -1.42 19.24
CA LEU A 109 -10.06 -2.63 18.46
C LEU A 109 -11.57 -2.87 18.29
N THR A 110 -12.36 -2.70 19.34
CA THR A 110 -13.81 -2.87 19.30
C THR A 110 -14.45 -1.90 18.29
N ASN A 111 -13.98 -0.66 18.26
CA ASN A 111 -14.41 0.34 17.28
C ASN A 111 -13.99 -0.04 15.84
N GLN A 112 -12.78 -0.57 15.66
CA GLN A 112 -12.31 -1.05 14.35
C GLN A 112 -13.13 -2.24 13.86
N ARG A 113 -13.43 -3.19 14.75
CA ARG A 113 -14.28 -4.34 14.48
C ARG A 113 -15.68 -3.90 14.04
N SER A 114 -16.32 -3.00 14.78
CA SER A 114 -17.65 -2.47 14.40
C SER A 114 -17.65 -1.81 13.01
N ARG A 115 -16.58 -1.08 12.66
CA ARG A 115 -16.42 -0.49 11.32
C ARG A 115 -16.27 -1.56 10.24
N LEU A 116 -15.49 -2.61 10.51
CA LEU A 116 -15.30 -3.71 9.56
C LEU A 116 -16.56 -4.58 9.41
N GLU A 117 -17.34 -4.79 10.47
CA GLU A 117 -18.64 -5.47 10.39
C GLU A 117 -19.62 -4.67 9.52
N THR A 118 -19.62 -3.34 9.64
CA THR A 118 -20.41 -2.46 8.77
C THR A 118 -19.92 -2.54 7.31
N ALA A 119 -18.60 -2.46 7.10
CA ALA A 119 -18.00 -2.59 5.77
C ALA A 119 -18.30 -3.95 5.15
N LEU A 120 -18.27 -5.03 5.94
CA LEU A 120 -18.62 -6.37 5.51
C LEU A 120 -20.06 -6.44 5.03
N ALA A 121 -21.01 -5.92 5.81
CA ALA A 121 -22.42 -5.89 5.42
C ALA A 121 -22.62 -5.13 4.08
N THR A 122 -21.90 -4.03 3.88
CA THR A 122 -21.94 -3.31 2.58
C THR A 122 -21.32 -4.10 1.44
N ALA A 123 -20.16 -4.73 1.67
CA ALA A 123 -19.46 -5.54 0.68
C ALA A 123 -20.26 -6.77 0.27
N GLU A 124 -20.91 -7.45 1.22
CA GLU A 124 -21.79 -8.59 0.96
C GLU A 124 -23.02 -8.17 0.12
N ALA A 125 -23.60 -7.00 0.38
CA ALA A 125 -24.67 -6.46 -0.45
C ALA A 125 -24.21 -6.16 -1.89
N HIS A 126 -23.00 -5.61 -2.06
CA HIS A 126 -22.39 -5.39 -3.38
C HIS A 126 -22.07 -6.70 -4.11
N ALA A 127 -21.51 -7.68 -3.41
CA ALA A 127 -21.22 -9.01 -3.96
C ALA A 127 -22.52 -9.69 -4.44
N TYR A 128 -23.58 -9.64 -3.62
CA TYR A 128 -24.90 -10.16 -4.02
C TYR A 128 -25.45 -9.46 -5.27
N GLN A 129 -25.34 -8.14 -5.36
CA GLN A 129 -25.76 -7.40 -6.56
C GLN A 129 -24.95 -7.78 -7.81
N GLN A 130 -23.64 -7.98 -7.68
CA GLN A 130 -22.80 -8.42 -8.79
C GLN A 130 -23.15 -9.84 -9.25
N SER A 131 -23.36 -10.77 -8.31
CA SER A 131 -23.78 -12.14 -8.61
C SER A 131 -25.17 -12.19 -9.24
N ALA A 132 -26.12 -11.38 -8.75
CA ALA A 132 -27.48 -11.32 -9.27
C ALA A 132 -27.57 -10.68 -10.66
N ARG A 133 -26.65 -9.78 -11.01
CA ARG A 133 -26.56 -9.20 -12.36
C ARG A 133 -26.02 -10.18 -13.39
N GLY A 134 -25.44 -11.32 -12.95
CA GLY A 134 -24.71 -12.23 -13.83
C GLY A 134 -23.41 -11.60 -14.32
N PHE A 135 -22.43 -12.44 -14.67
CA PHE A 135 -21.13 -12.03 -15.22
C PHE A 135 -21.31 -10.87 -16.22
N PRO A 136 -20.66 -9.69 -16.05
CA PRO A 136 -20.36 -8.92 -17.23
C PRO A 136 -19.44 -9.80 -18.06
N GLU A 137 -19.91 -10.15 -19.26
CA GLU A 137 -19.12 -10.76 -20.31
C GLU A 137 -17.69 -10.18 -20.29
N ILE A 138 -16.72 -11.03 -20.63
CA ILE A 138 -15.45 -10.58 -21.20
C ILE A 138 -15.79 -9.90 -22.54
N GLN A 139 -16.41 -8.72 -22.52
CA GLN A 139 -16.83 -7.99 -23.70
C GLN A 139 -15.93 -6.78 -23.84
N ASN A 140 -14.95 -6.93 -24.72
CA ASN A 140 -14.30 -5.83 -25.44
C ASN A 140 -13.59 -4.77 -24.57
N GLN A 141 -12.49 -5.16 -23.92
CA GLN A 141 -11.39 -4.22 -23.62
C GLN A 141 -10.57 -3.81 -24.86
N LEU A 142 -11.10 -3.99 -26.08
CA LEU A 142 -10.46 -3.55 -27.33
C LEU A 142 -10.95 -2.18 -27.83
N ILE A 143 -11.94 -1.55 -27.19
CA ILE A 143 -12.43 -0.23 -27.62
C ILE A 143 -12.32 0.74 -26.44
N GLY A 144 -11.32 1.61 -26.55
CA GLY A 144 -10.76 2.40 -25.46
C GLY A 144 -11.72 3.40 -24.84
N SER A 145 -11.49 3.62 -23.54
CA SER A 145 -11.96 4.78 -22.79
C SER A 145 -11.74 6.08 -23.58
N PRO A 146 -12.76 6.94 -23.75
CA PRO A 146 -12.63 8.20 -24.50
C PRO A 146 -11.63 9.18 -23.88
N GLY A 147 -11.23 8.98 -22.62
CA GLY A 147 -10.18 9.77 -21.96
C GLY A 147 -8.76 9.35 -22.35
N SER A 148 -8.51 8.05 -22.56
CA SER A 148 -7.17 7.53 -22.84
C SER A 148 -6.73 7.77 -24.29
N VAL A 149 -7.68 7.70 -25.25
CA VAL A 149 -7.39 7.97 -26.67
C VAL A 149 -7.00 9.45 -26.88
N ARG A 150 -7.68 10.40 -26.21
CA ARG A 150 -7.31 11.82 -26.29
C ARG A 150 -5.90 12.08 -25.78
N TRP A 151 -5.52 11.49 -24.65
CA TRP A 151 -4.19 11.67 -24.09
C TRP A 151 -3.10 11.06 -25.01
N LEU A 152 -3.33 9.84 -25.53
CA LEU A 152 -2.40 9.18 -26.46
C LEU A 152 -2.22 9.97 -27.77
N VAL A 153 -3.30 10.53 -28.34
CA VAL A 153 -3.22 11.37 -29.55
C VAL A 153 -2.46 12.67 -29.26
N THR A 154 -2.69 13.31 -28.11
CA THR A 154 -1.97 14.53 -27.75
C THR A 154 -0.47 14.30 -27.54
N VAL A 155 -0.08 13.21 -26.89
CA VAL A 155 1.34 12.87 -26.66
C VAL A 155 2.03 12.49 -27.99
N SER A 156 1.33 11.78 -28.88
CA SER A 156 1.86 11.41 -30.20
C SER A 156 2.11 12.63 -31.09
N LEU A 157 1.17 13.58 -31.13
CA LEU A 157 1.33 14.84 -31.88
C LEU A 157 2.50 15.68 -31.36
N LEU A 158 2.66 15.77 -30.04
CA LEU A 158 3.75 16.53 -29.41
C LEU A 158 5.11 15.88 -29.67
N GLY A 159 5.17 14.55 -29.66
CA GLY A 159 6.36 13.77 -30.03
C GLY A 159 6.77 13.97 -31.49
N MET A 160 5.82 13.93 -32.44
CA MET A 160 6.10 14.20 -33.86
C MET A 160 6.63 15.62 -34.09
N LEU A 161 6.09 16.62 -33.37
CA LEU A 161 6.50 18.01 -33.52
C LEU A 161 7.95 18.25 -33.03
N LEU A 162 8.35 17.59 -31.93
CA LEU A 162 9.74 17.62 -31.46
C LEU A 162 10.71 16.98 -32.46
N ILE A 163 10.34 15.85 -33.07
CA ILE A 163 11.18 15.18 -34.07
C ILE A 163 11.35 16.07 -35.31
N ALA A 164 10.28 16.74 -35.76
CA ALA A 164 10.33 17.66 -36.89
C ALA A 164 11.24 18.88 -36.62
N LEU A 165 11.18 19.47 -35.43
CA LEU A 165 12.04 20.59 -35.03
C LEU A 165 13.52 20.21 -34.97
N VAL A 166 13.83 19.05 -34.38
CA VAL A 166 15.21 18.54 -34.31
C VAL A 166 15.74 18.22 -35.70
N GLY A 167 14.92 17.61 -36.57
CA GLY A 167 15.25 17.34 -37.96
C GLY A 167 15.56 18.62 -38.75
N ALA A 168 14.73 19.65 -38.62
CA ALA A 168 14.91 20.94 -39.29
C ALA A 168 16.18 21.68 -38.83
N ALA A 169 16.50 21.64 -37.53
CA ALA A 169 17.71 22.23 -36.98
C ALA A 169 18.99 21.56 -37.52
N LEU A 170 19.00 20.22 -37.59
CA LEU A 170 20.11 19.46 -38.16
C LEU A 170 20.26 19.68 -39.66
N PHE A 171 19.15 19.83 -40.39
CA PHE A 171 19.16 20.12 -41.82
C PHE A 171 19.77 21.50 -42.12
N LYS A 172 19.35 22.55 -41.38
CA LYS A 172 19.96 23.89 -41.49
C LYS A 172 21.45 23.87 -41.20
N PHE A 173 21.88 23.11 -40.19
CA PHE A 173 23.30 23.01 -39.83
C PHE A 173 24.15 22.33 -40.92
N ARG A 174 23.59 21.32 -41.62
CA ARG A 174 24.25 20.69 -42.78
C ARG A 174 24.26 21.58 -44.03
N TYR A 175 23.24 22.41 -44.22
CA TYR A 175 23.19 23.33 -45.37
C TYR A 175 24.18 24.49 -45.22
N ALA A 176 24.27 25.08 -44.02
CA ALA A 176 25.21 26.18 -43.74
C ALA A 176 26.68 25.79 -43.86
N THR A 177 27.01 24.51 -43.60
CA THR A 177 28.39 24.00 -43.72
C THR A 177 28.82 23.71 -45.15
N ARG A 178 27.90 23.74 -46.14
CA ARG A 178 28.21 23.45 -47.56
C ARG A 178 28.54 24.69 -48.39
N ILE A 179 28.07 25.87 -47.98
CA ILE A 179 28.24 27.13 -48.73
C ILE A 179 29.62 27.79 -48.47
N ARG A 180 30.39 27.34 -47.48
CA ARG A 180 31.72 27.90 -47.15
C ARG A 180 32.90 27.25 -47.90
N ARG A 181 32.62 26.45 -48.94
CA ARG A 181 33.64 25.71 -49.73
C ARG A 181 33.49 25.88 -51.25
N SER A 182 32.71 26.85 -51.72
CA SER A 182 32.75 27.31 -53.11
C SER A 182 33.39 28.68 -53.18
#